data_AF-A0A7J4EJK2-F1
#
_entry.id   AF-A0A7J4EJK2-F1
#
_cell.length_a   1.000
_cell.length_b   1.000
_cell.length_c   1.000
_cell.angle_alpha   90.00
_cell.angle_beta   90.00
_cell.angle_gamma   90.00
#
_symmetry.space_group_name_H-M   'P 1'
#
loop_
_entity.id
_entity.type
_entity.pdbx_description
1 polymer ?
#
loop_
_entity_poly.entity_id
_entity_poly.type
_entity_poly.pdbx_seq_one_letter_code
_entity_poly.pdbx_strand_id
1 'polypeptide(L)'
;MNMIRGAESMTIYPGFLNVELYQVFWILVLGILVSFIAASLVSREVEGKTVDLLLSIPVSRKQVVFGKYLGLIPFILLVDFATMLAVYGVTLVINETINLNHLFMTHVVSLLYFMAVAGIGVS
;
A
#
# COMPACT_ATOMS: atom_id res chain seq x y z
N MET A 1 -18.57 -13.09 -24.74
CA MET A 1 -18.78 -12.87 -23.30
C MET A 1 -17.80 -13.76 -22.55
N ASN A 2 -16.58 -13.27 -22.30
CA ASN A 2 -15.45 -14.05 -21.77
C ASN A 2 -15.23 -13.78 -20.27
N MET A 3 -16.25 -14.04 -19.44
CA MET A 3 -16.15 -13.82 -17.98
C MET A 3 -15.56 -15.03 -17.22
N ILE A 4 -15.24 -16.14 -17.90
CA ILE A 4 -14.84 -17.41 -17.26
C ILE A 4 -13.31 -17.61 -17.21
N ARG A 5 -12.49 -16.73 -17.81
CA ARG A 5 -11.02 -16.90 -17.83
C ARG A 5 -10.34 -16.69 -16.46
N GLY A 6 -11.06 -16.15 -15.47
CA GLY A 6 -10.56 -16.00 -14.10
C GLY A 6 -10.55 -17.32 -13.30
N ALA A 7 -11.56 -18.17 -13.48
CA ALA A 7 -11.69 -19.42 -12.72
C ALA A 7 -10.64 -20.47 -13.11
N GLU A 8 -10.25 -20.52 -14.40
CA GLU A 8 -9.23 -21.47 -14.88
C GLU A 8 -7.80 -21.07 -14.47
N SER A 9 -7.56 -19.80 -14.14
CA SER A 9 -6.25 -19.34 -13.67
C SER A 9 -6.06 -19.55 -12.17
N MET A 10 -7.16 -19.70 -11.41
CA MET A 10 -7.12 -19.84 -9.94
C MET A 10 -6.52 -21.16 -9.46
N THR A 11 -6.52 -22.19 -10.32
CA THR A 11 -5.93 -23.51 -10.03
C THR A 11 -4.42 -23.53 -10.18
N ILE A 12 -3.83 -22.48 -10.76
CA ILE A 12 -2.40 -22.35 -11.03
C ILE A 12 -1.83 -21.26 -10.11
N TYR A 13 -0.69 -21.54 -9.48
CA TYR A 13 -0.09 -20.68 -8.47
C TYR A 13 0.01 -19.18 -8.84
N PRO A 14 0.54 -18.79 -10.03
CA PRO A 14 0.62 -17.37 -10.39
C PRO A 14 -0.75 -16.70 -10.60
N GLY A 15 -1.76 -17.46 -11.04
CA GLY A 15 -3.11 -16.95 -11.23
C GLY A 15 -3.83 -16.73 -9.89
N PHE A 16 -3.66 -17.65 -8.94
CA PHE A 16 -4.13 -17.47 -7.57
C PHE A 16 -3.52 -16.21 -6.92
N LEU A 17 -2.20 -16.05 -6.99
CA LEU A 17 -1.53 -14.86 -6.44
C LEU A 17 -2.03 -13.57 -7.10
N ASN A 18 -2.25 -13.57 -8.41
CA ASN A 18 -2.73 -12.39 -9.11
C ASN A 18 -4.10 -11.95 -8.57
N VAL A 19 -5.05 -12.87 -8.45
CA VAL A 19 -6.42 -12.54 -8.06
C VAL A 19 -6.53 -12.28 -6.57
N GLU A 20 -6.14 -13.24 -5.72
CA GLU A 20 -6.39 -13.15 -4.28
C GLU A 20 -5.46 -12.14 -3.63
N LEU A 21 -4.15 -12.29 -3.86
CA LEU A 21 -3.18 -11.42 -3.23
C LEU A 21 -3.18 -10.04 -3.89
N TYR A 22 -2.98 -9.94 -5.21
CA TYR A 22 -2.74 -8.64 -5.85
C TYR A 22 -4.01 -7.84 -6.21
N GLN A 23 -5.09 -8.47 -6.68
CA GLN A 23 -6.31 -7.72 -7.04
C GLN A 23 -7.18 -7.43 -5.81
N VAL A 24 -7.50 -8.45 -5.02
CA VAL A 24 -8.41 -8.29 -3.88
C VAL A 24 -7.67 -7.69 -2.68
N PHE A 25 -6.64 -8.37 -2.17
CA PHE A 25 -6.01 -7.92 -0.94
C PHE A 25 -5.14 -6.67 -1.13
N TRP A 26 -4.31 -6.63 -2.17
CA TRP A 26 -3.33 -5.57 -2.37
C TRP A 26 -3.97 -4.25 -2.81
N ILE A 27 -4.79 -4.28 -3.86
CA ILE A 27 -5.42 -3.06 -4.37
C ILE A 27 -6.58 -2.64 -3.48
N LEU A 28 -7.54 -3.52 -3.19
CA LEU A 28 -8.73 -3.11 -2.46
C LEU A 28 -8.47 -2.96 -0.96
N VAL A 29 -8.04 -4.03 -0.29
CA VAL A 29 -7.95 -4.05 1.18
C VAL A 29 -6.84 -3.12 1.67
N LEU A 30 -5.60 -3.30 1.18
CA LEU A 30 -4.49 -2.46 1.60
C LEU A 30 -4.65 -1.01 1.13
N GLY A 31 -5.21 -0.76 -0.05
CA GLY A 31 -5.52 0.60 -0.49
C GLY A 31 -6.42 1.33 0.51
N ILE A 32 -7.53 0.70 0.91
CA ILE A 32 -8.43 1.27 1.92
C ILE A 32 -7.72 1.47 3.26
N LEU A 33 -6.94 0.49 3.72
CA LEU A 33 -6.22 0.58 4.99
C LEU A 33 -5.18 1.70 4.99
N VAL A 34 -4.38 1.84 3.94
CA VAL A 34 -3.37 2.91 3.81
C VAL A 34 -4.04 4.28 3.81
N SER A 35 -5.15 4.44 3.07
CA SER A 35 -5.94 5.68 3.08
C SER A 35 -6.47 6.00 4.47
N PHE A 36 -7.00 5.00 5.19
CA PHE A 36 -7.53 5.17 6.54
C PHE A 36 -6.45 5.54 7.55
N ILE A 37 -5.26 4.90 7.48
CA ILE A 37 -4.11 5.23 8.32
C ILE A 37 -3.67 6.68 8.06
N ALA A 38 -3.57 7.05 6.79
CA ALA A 38 -3.24 8.41 6.36
C ALA A 38 -4.24 9.45 6.90
N ALA A 39 -5.54 9.21 6.76
CA ALA A 39 -6.59 10.09 7.29
C ALA A 39 -6.56 10.19 8.82
N SER A 40 -6.29 9.08 9.50
CA SER A 40 -6.19 9.04 10.96
C SER A 40 -5.02 9.88 11.49
N LEU A 41 -3.91 9.97 10.76
CA LEU A 41 -2.78 10.82 11.14
C LEU A 41 -3.13 12.30 11.16
N VAL A 42 -4.05 12.74 10.29
CA VAL A 42 -4.54 14.12 10.25
C VAL A 42 -5.60 14.35 11.34
N SER A 43 -6.58 13.44 11.44
CA SER A 43 -7.67 13.53 12.41
C SER A 43 -7.19 13.64 13.87
N ARG A 44 -6.16 12.86 14.24
CA ARG A 44 -5.58 12.86 15.60
C ARG A 44 -5.00 14.21 16.02
N GLU A 45 -4.53 15.04 15.08
CA GLU A 45 -4.05 16.37 15.41
C GLU A 45 -5.21 17.35 15.64
N VAL A 46 -6.29 17.23 14.87
CA VAL A 46 -7.49 18.06 15.03
C VAL A 46 -8.13 17.85 16.41
N GLU A 47 -8.26 16.59 16.86
CA GLU A 47 -8.83 16.27 18.18
C GLU A 47 -7.90 16.57 19.35
N GLY A 48 -6.59 16.53 19.16
CA GLY A 48 -5.59 16.69 20.23
C GLY A 48 -5.46 18.10 20.82
N LYS A 49 -6.18 19.10 20.30
CA LYS A 49 -6.04 20.54 20.63
C LYS A 49 -4.61 21.10 20.47
N THR A 50 -3.70 20.35 19.84
CA THR A 50 -2.34 20.78 19.51
C THR A 50 -2.29 21.65 18.27
N VAL A 51 -3.38 21.74 17.48
CA VAL A 51 -3.50 22.70 16.38
C VAL A 51 -3.36 24.14 16.89
N ASP A 52 -3.94 24.46 18.06
CA ASP A 52 -3.85 25.80 18.64
C ASP A 52 -2.42 26.13 19.13
N LEU A 53 -1.66 25.12 19.58
CA LEU A 53 -0.25 25.24 19.95
C LEU A 53 0.66 25.33 18.70
N LEU A 54 0.39 24.56 17.65
CA LEU A 54 1.12 24.62 16.38
C LEU A 54 0.86 25.93 15.62
N LEU A 55 -0.32 26.55 15.76
CA LEU A 55 -0.63 27.86 15.18
C LEU A 55 0.01 29.03 15.95
N SER A 56 0.52 28.80 17.17
CA SER A 56 1.30 29.81 17.90
C SER A 56 2.75 29.92 17.42
N ILE A 57 3.19 28.97 16.58
CA ILE A 57 4.47 28.98 15.86
C ILE A 57 4.10 29.13 14.36
N PRO A 58 4.83 29.91 13.54
CA PRO A 58 4.44 30.14 12.15
C PRO A 58 4.79 28.94 11.27
N VAL A 59 4.17 27.78 11.50
CA VAL A 59 4.33 26.57 10.69
C VAL A 59 3.20 26.51 9.68
N SER A 60 3.53 26.47 8.39
CA SER A 60 2.55 26.35 7.32
C SER A 60 1.81 25.02 7.43
N ARG A 61 0.47 25.02 7.34
CA ARG A 61 -0.36 23.79 7.30
C ARG A 61 0.15 22.76 6.27
N LYS A 62 0.74 23.24 5.16
CA LYS A 62 1.33 22.40 4.12
C LYS A 62 2.58 21.63 4.60
N GLN A 63 3.40 22.22 5.46
CA GLN A 63 4.60 21.55 6.00
C GLN A 63 4.24 20.41 6.93
N VAL A 64 3.18 20.56 7.75
CA VAL A 64 2.69 19.51 8.65
C VAL A 64 2.14 18.33 7.85
N VAL A 65 1.28 18.60 6.87
CA VAL A 65 0.73 17.59 5.95
C VAL A 65 1.83 16.84 5.20
N PHE A 66 2.81 17.58 4.65
CA PHE A 66 3.91 16.97 3.92
C PHE A 66 4.82 16.12 4.83
N GLY A 67 5.09 16.57 6.06
CA GLY A 67 5.84 15.80 7.05
C GLY A 67 5.16 14.46 7.40
N LYS A 68 3.83 14.46 7.55
CA LYS A 68 3.05 13.24 7.80
C LYS A 68 3.08 12.29 6.61
N TYR A 69 2.92 12.83 5.40
CA TYR A 69 3.01 12.04 4.18
C TYR A 69 4.38 11.35 4.04
N LEU A 70 5.47 12.09 4.29
CA LEU A 70 6.82 11.50 4.31
C LEU A 70 6.98 10.45 5.43
N GLY A 71 6.32 10.64 6.58
CA GLY A 71 6.30 9.68 7.68
C GLY A 71 5.63 8.34 7.34
N LEU A 72 4.78 8.29 6.30
CA LEU A 72 4.17 7.04 5.82
C LEU A 72 5.11 6.25 4.89
N ILE A 73 6.12 6.88 4.30
CA ILE A 73 7.03 6.23 3.35
C ILE A 73 7.72 5.00 3.97
N PRO A 74 8.32 5.07 5.17
CA PRO A 74 8.94 3.89 5.80
C PRO A 74 7.97 2.74 6.01
N PHE A 75 6.72 3.04 6.39
CA PHE A 75 5.68 2.03 6.58
C PHE A 75 5.29 1.37 5.25
N ILE A 76 5.07 2.17 4.19
CA ILE A 76 4.73 1.66 2.86
C ILE A 76 5.87 0.80 2.31
N LEU A 77 7.12 1.27 2.39
CA LEU A 77 8.29 0.49 1.95
C LEU A 77 8.42 -0.82 2.73
N LEU A 78 8.25 -0.77 4.06
CA LEU A 78 8.33 -1.97 4.88
C LEU A 78 7.31 -3.02 4.45
N VAL A 79 6.05 -2.63 4.26
CA VAL A 79 4.98 -3.55 3.83
C VAL A 79 5.26 -4.10 2.43
N ASP A 80 5.64 -3.24 1.49
CA ASP A 80 5.88 -3.64 0.10
C ASP A 80 7.07 -4.61 -0.02
N PHE A 81 8.22 -4.28 0.57
CA PHE A 81 9.39 -5.15 0.56
C PHE A 81 9.17 -6.43 1.37
N ALA A 82 8.48 -6.37 2.51
CA ALA A 82 8.16 -7.56 3.30
C ALA A 82 7.30 -8.54 2.48
N THR A 83 6.28 -8.04 1.77
CA THR A 83 5.47 -8.91 0.92
C THR A 83 6.24 -9.44 -0.28
N MET A 84 7.09 -8.63 -0.94
CA MET A 84 7.92 -9.11 -2.04
C MET A 84 8.80 -10.29 -1.60
N LEU A 85 9.45 -10.15 -0.44
CA LEU A 85 10.29 -11.21 0.14
C LEU A 85 9.44 -12.42 0.58
N ALA A 86 8.27 -12.20 1.15
CA ALA A 86 7.37 -13.28 1.55
C ALA A 86 6.87 -14.09 0.34
N VAL A 87 6.44 -13.42 -0.74
CA VAL A 87 6.00 -14.08 -1.98
C VAL A 87 7.15 -14.88 -2.57
N TYR A 88 8.34 -14.28 -2.69
CA TYR A 88 9.53 -14.96 -3.20
C TYR A 88 9.91 -16.18 -2.34
N GLY A 89 9.92 -16.02 -1.01
CA GLY A 89 10.23 -17.10 -0.07
C GLY A 89 9.23 -18.25 -0.15
N VAL A 90 7.93 -17.94 -0.24
CA VAL A 90 6.89 -18.96 -0.43
C VAL A 90 7.06 -19.68 -1.77
N THR A 91 7.34 -18.96 -2.86
CA THR A 91 7.59 -19.57 -4.18
C THR A 91 8.73 -20.59 -4.12
N LEU A 92 9.82 -20.28 -3.41
CA LEU A 92 10.95 -21.20 -3.23
C LEU A 92 10.56 -22.44 -2.41
N VAL A 93 9.77 -22.28 -1.34
CA VAL A 93 9.35 -23.39 -0.47
C VAL A 93 8.42 -24.36 -1.19
N ILE A 94 7.51 -23.86 -2.02
CA ILE A 94 6.57 -24.68 -2.79
C ILE A 94 7.16 -25.21 -4.10
N ASN A 95 8.42 -24.85 -4.41
CA ASN A 95 9.14 -25.25 -5.61
C ASN A 95 8.42 -24.89 -6.92
N GLU A 96 7.73 -23.74 -6.93
CA GLU A 96 7.07 -23.16 -8.10
C GLU A 96 7.98 -22.15 -8.78
N THR A 97 7.60 -21.74 -10.00
CA THR A 97 8.34 -20.71 -10.73
C THR A 97 7.55 -19.41 -10.85
N ILE A 98 8.20 -18.29 -10.51
CA ILE A 98 7.66 -16.95 -10.73
C ILE A 98 8.69 -16.11 -11.48
N ASN A 99 8.22 -15.28 -12.41
CA ASN A 99 9.08 -14.36 -13.11
C ASN A 99 9.47 -13.20 -12.18
N LEU A 100 10.75 -13.13 -11.79
CA LEU A 100 11.27 -12.09 -10.89
C LEU A 100 11.08 -10.68 -11.44
N ASN A 101 11.15 -10.49 -12.76
CA ASN A 101 10.92 -9.18 -13.37
C ASN A 101 9.47 -8.73 -13.18
N HIS A 102 8.51 -9.65 -13.31
CA HIS A 102 7.09 -9.34 -13.08
C HIS A 102 6.80 -9.04 -11.61
N LEU A 103 7.41 -9.82 -10.69
CA LEU A 103 7.29 -9.57 -9.26
C LEU A 103 7.83 -8.17 -8.90
N PHE A 104 9.06 -7.87 -9.34
CA PHE A 104 9.68 -6.57 -9.09
C PHE A 104 8.87 -5.40 -9.68
N MET A 105 8.43 -5.50 -10.94
CA MET A 105 7.60 -4.47 -11.57
C MET A 105 6.28 -4.27 -10.83
N THR A 106 5.65 -5.34 -10.33
CA THR A 106 4.41 -5.25 -9.55
C THR A 106 4.62 -4.44 -8.28
N HIS A 107 5.72 -4.66 -7.56
CA HIS A 107 6.05 -3.92 -6.35
C HIS A 107 6.43 -2.46 -6.63
N VAL A 108 7.19 -2.19 -7.70
CA VAL A 108 7.50 -0.81 -8.13
C VAL A 108 6.22 -0.02 -8.45
N VAL A 109 5.28 -0.61 -9.18
CA VAL A 109 3.99 0.04 -9.49
C VAL A 109 3.11 0.14 -8.24
N SER A 110 3.14 -0.86 -7.37
CA SER A 110 2.40 -0.85 -6.08
C SER A 110 2.87 0.28 -5.18
N LEU A 111 4.17 0.57 -5.16
CA LEU A 111 4.71 1.69 -4.39
C LEU A 111 4.10 3.01 -4.82
N LEU A 112 4.03 3.28 -6.14
CA LEU A 112 3.40 4.47 -6.70
C LEU A 112 1.91 4.54 -6.34
N TYR A 113 1.22 3.40 -6.40
CA TYR A 113 -0.18 3.28 -6.02
C TYR A 113 -0.41 3.64 -4.54
N PHE A 114 0.34 3.05 -3.61
CA PHE A 114 0.19 3.35 -2.19
C PHE A 114 0.58 4.78 -1.84
N MET A 115 1.59 5.32 -2.52
CA MET A 115 1.94 6.74 -2.40
C MET A 115 0.80 7.66 -2.84
N ALA A 116 0.10 7.34 -3.94
CA ALA A 116 -1.05 8.11 -4.38
C ALA A 116 -2.23 8.01 -3.39
N VAL A 117 -2.53 6.80 -2.91
CA VAL A 117 -3.61 6.54 -1.97
C VAL A 117 -3.35 7.19 -0.60
N ALA A 118 -2.11 7.12 -0.10
CA ALA A 118 -1.72 7.85 1.10
C ALA A 118 -1.91 9.37 0.92
N GLY A 119 -1.64 9.90 -0.27
CA GLY A 119 -1.86 11.31 -0.58
C GLY A 119 -3.33 11.71 -0.44
N ILE A 120 -4.25 10.87 -0.95
CA ILE A 120 -5.70 11.06 -0.80
C ILE A 120 -6.14 10.97 0.66
N GLY A 121 -5.53 10.08 1.45
CA GLY A 121 -5.88 9.95 2.86
C GLY A 121 -5.45 11.15 3.71
N VAL A 122 -4.32 11.79 3.40
CA VAL A 122 -3.83 12.96 4.18
C VAL A 122 -4.48 14.28 3.74
N SER A 123 -5.07 14.36 2.53
CA SER A 123 -5.73 15.59 2.01
C SER A 123 -7.07 15.87 2.65
#